data_AF-A0A231GUJ6-F1
#
_entry.id   AF-A0A231GUJ6-F1
#
_cell.length_a   1.000
_cell.length_b   1.000
_cell.length_c   1.000
_cell.angle_alpha   90.00
_cell.angle_beta   90.00
_cell.angle_gamma   90.00
#
_symmetry.space_group_name_H-M   'P 1'
#
loop_
_entity.id
_entity.type
_entity.pdbx_description
1 polymer ?
#
loop_
_entity_poly.entity_id
_entity_poly.type
_entity_poly.pdbx_seq_one_letter_code
_entity_poly.pdbx_strand_id
1 'polypeptide(L)'
;MNDPQANRSKRGRDAGKLAGQLRHSREVMDRRRAVERRREQNVSDAVREYWSAWQAISTIEQRRDRRVRALRDKIGHLEQAAATEIAVHHDRQAAAVARMNEQGCNTDDIAELLEISLKGARQLLAAGRAEREPGVQTTHRQSEQRLNEPQRSAESAEQSPKPASGQ
;
A
#
# COMPACT_ATOMS: atom_id res chain seq x y z
N MET A 1 -65.62 60.48 -50.90
CA MET A 1 -65.59 60.94 -49.50
C MET A 1 -64.97 59.83 -48.65
N ASN A 2 -63.86 60.08 -47.95
CA ASN A 2 -63.23 59.12 -47.04
C ASN A 2 -63.45 59.60 -45.60
N ASP A 3 -64.06 58.77 -44.76
CA ASP A 3 -64.41 59.12 -43.38
C ASP A 3 -63.19 59.11 -42.44
N PRO A 4 -62.82 60.25 -41.82
CA PRO A 4 -61.68 60.34 -40.90
C PRO A 4 -61.90 59.56 -39.59
N GLN A 5 -63.15 59.26 -39.25
CA GLN A 5 -63.54 58.59 -38.00
C GLN A 5 -63.28 57.06 -38.05
N ALA A 6 -63.39 56.44 -39.23
CA ALA A 6 -63.09 55.03 -39.43
C ALA A 6 -61.59 54.71 -39.26
N ASN A 7 -60.72 55.63 -39.68
CA ASN A 7 -59.26 55.48 -39.57
C ASN A 7 -58.70 55.67 -38.15
N ARG A 8 -59.41 56.38 -37.26
CA ARG A 8 -59.02 56.53 -35.84
C ARG A 8 -59.31 55.26 -35.02
N SER A 9 -60.45 54.61 -35.23
CA SER A 9 -60.79 53.37 -34.50
C SER A 9 -59.95 52.16 -34.93
N LYS A 10 -59.48 52.14 -36.19
CA LYS A 10 -58.57 51.12 -36.69
C LYS A 10 -57.18 51.26 -36.06
N ARG A 11 -56.63 52.48 -36.03
CA ARG A 11 -55.36 52.79 -35.35
C ARG A 11 -55.36 52.45 -33.85
N GLY A 12 -56.46 52.72 -33.13
CA GLY A 12 -56.57 52.35 -31.71
C GLY A 12 -56.62 50.83 -31.48
N ARG A 13 -57.31 50.09 -32.35
CA ARG A 13 -57.33 48.61 -32.31
C ARG A 13 -55.99 47.99 -32.68
N ASP A 14 -55.29 48.54 -33.66
CA ASP A 14 -53.98 48.07 -34.09
C ASP A 14 -52.91 48.39 -33.03
N ALA A 15 -52.98 49.55 -32.36
CA ALA A 15 -52.13 49.89 -31.23
C ALA A 15 -52.35 48.95 -30.02
N GLY A 16 -53.61 48.59 -29.72
CA GLY A 16 -53.94 47.61 -28.68
C GLY A 16 -53.40 46.20 -28.96
N LYS A 17 -53.46 45.77 -30.23
CA LYS A 17 -52.88 44.49 -30.68
C LYS A 17 -51.35 44.48 -30.56
N LEU A 18 -50.68 45.55 -31.00
CA LEU A 18 -49.22 45.69 -30.87
C LEU A 18 -48.78 45.70 -29.40
N ALA A 19 -49.49 46.42 -28.53
CA ALA A 19 -49.20 46.41 -27.10
C ALA A 19 -49.39 45.03 -26.47
N GLY A 20 -50.42 44.28 -26.90
CA GLY A 20 -50.63 42.89 -26.49
C GLY A 20 -49.51 41.96 -26.94
N GLN A 21 -49.06 42.09 -28.19
CA GLN A 21 -47.95 41.32 -28.75
C GLN A 21 -46.63 41.61 -28.01
N LEU A 22 -46.35 42.87 -27.70
CA LEU A 22 -45.16 43.26 -26.93
C LEU A 22 -45.18 42.70 -25.50
N ARG A 23 -46.33 42.73 -24.81
CA ARG A 23 -46.46 42.13 -23.47
C ARG A 23 -46.22 40.62 -23.52
N HIS A 24 -46.85 39.93 -24.47
CA HIS A 24 -46.68 38.48 -24.64
C HIS A 24 -45.22 38.11 -24.95
N SER A 25 -44.56 38.85 -25.84
CA SER A 25 -43.14 38.66 -26.15
C SER A 25 -42.25 38.84 -24.91
N ARG A 26 -42.50 39.86 -24.09
CA ARG A 26 -41.79 40.07 -22.82
C ARG A 26 -42.00 38.90 -21.85
N GLU A 27 -43.24 38.45 -21.65
CA GLU A 27 -43.55 37.32 -20.79
C GLU A 27 -42.83 36.03 -21.23
N VAL A 28 -42.76 35.76 -22.53
CA VAL A 28 -42.02 34.60 -23.07
C VAL A 28 -40.52 34.72 -22.79
N MET A 29 -39.93 35.90 -22.99
CA MET A 29 -38.52 36.14 -22.70
C MET A 29 -38.20 36.03 -21.20
N ASP A 30 -39.08 36.55 -20.34
CA ASP A 30 -38.91 36.47 -18.89
C ASP A 30 -39.02 35.02 -18.38
N ARG A 31 -39.95 34.24 -18.94
CA ARG A 31 -40.05 32.79 -18.65
C ARG A 31 -38.79 32.05 -19.07
N ARG A 32 -38.25 32.33 -20.28
CA ARG A 32 -36.99 31.72 -20.74
C ARG A 32 -35.83 32.05 -19.80
N ARG A 33 -35.66 33.33 -19.46
CA ARG A 33 -34.62 33.78 -18.50
C ARG A 33 -34.81 33.16 -17.12
N ALA A 34 -36.04 32.95 -16.66
CA ALA A 34 -36.30 32.31 -15.38
C ALA A 34 -35.89 30.82 -15.40
N VAL A 35 -36.16 30.12 -16.51
CA VAL A 35 -35.72 28.72 -16.69
C VAL A 35 -34.19 28.63 -16.74
N GLU A 36 -33.54 29.52 -17.49
CA GLU A 36 -32.08 29.59 -17.58
C GLU A 36 -31.45 29.85 -16.21
N ARG A 37 -31.92 30.87 -15.48
CA ARG A 37 -31.43 31.17 -14.12
C ARG A 37 -31.62 30.01 -13.15
N ARG A 38 -32.74 29.27 -13.24
CA ARG A 38 -32.96 28.08 -12.41
C ARG A 38 -31.97 26.96 -12.77
N ARG A 39 -31.68 26.76 -14.05
CA ARG A 39 -30.68 25.78 -14.49
C ARG A 39 -29.29 26.17 -13.99
N GLU A 40 -28.89 27.42 -14.15
CA GLU A 40 -27.61 27.93 -13.65
C GLU A 40 -27.51 27.78 -12.13
N GLN A 41 -28.57 28.12 -11.40
CA GLN A 41 -28.62 27.94 -9.95
C GLN A 41 -28.46 26.47 -9.56
N ASN A 42 -29.23 25.57 -10.19
CA ASN A 42 -29.14 24.14 -9.93
C ASN A 42 -27.73 23.59 -10.22
N VAL A 43 -27.09 24.05 -11.30
CA VAL A 43 -25.72 23.67 -11.63
C VAL A 43 -24.74 24.21 -10.60
N SER A 44 -24.90 25.46 -10.17
CA SER A 44 -24.06 26.07 -9.13
C SER A 44 -24.18 25.33 -7.79
N ASP A 45 -25.40 24.97 -7.40
CA ASP A 45 -25.66 24.23 -6.18
C ASP A 45 -25.08 22.81 -6.26
N ALA A 46 -25.24 22.11 -7.38
CA ALA A 46 -24.65 20.79 -7.61
C ALA A 46 -23.11 20.83 -7.58
N VAL A 47 -22.49 21.87 -8.16
CA VAL A 47 -21.03 22.06 -8.09
C VAL A 47 -20.58 22.28 -6.65
N ARG A 48 -21.33 23.07 -5.87
CA ARG A 48 -21.02 23.31 -4.45
C ARG A 48 -21.13 22.01 -3.64
N GLU A 49 -22.20 21.26 -3.85
CA GLU A 49 -22.42 19.97 -3.19
C GLU A 49 -21.30 18.97 -3.51
N TYR A 50 -20.91 18.88 -4.79
CA TYR A 50 -19.79 18.06 -5.23
C TYR A 50 -18.50 18.39 -4.48
N TRP A 51 -18.11 19.68 -4.43
CA TRP A 51 -16.88 20.09 -3.75
C TRP A 51 -16.93 19.86 -2.24
N SER A 52 -18.10 20.10 -1.62
CA SER A 52 -18.32 19.81 -0.21
C SER A 52 -18.16 18.32 0.09
N ALA A 53 -18.78 17.46 -0.72
CA ALA A 53 -18.69 16.02 -0.58
C ALA A 53 -17.25 15.52 -0.81
N TRP A 54 -16.58 16.03 -1.86
CA TRP A 54 -15.18 15.71 -2.14
C TRP A 54 -14.25 16.07 -0.97
N GLN A 55 -14.44 17.25 -0.36
CA GLN A 55 -13.65 17.68 0.79
C GLN A 55 -13.91 16.81 2.03
N ALA A 56 -15.18 16.44 2.25
CA ALA A 56 -15.56 15.55 3.35
C ALA A 56 -14.93 14.16 3.19
N ILE A 57 -15.01 13.58 1.98
CA ILE A 57 -14.39 12.29 1.64
C ILE A 57 -12.87 12.37 1.86
N SER A 58 -12.22 13.37 1.29
CA SER A 58 -10.78 13.58 1.41
C SER A 58 -10.33 13.67 2.88
N THR A 59 -11.09 14.37 3.71
CA THR A 59 -10.82 14.49 5.16
C THR A 59 -10.97 13.14 5.87
N ILE A 60 -12.01 12.37 5.53
CA ILE A 60 -12.23 11.03 6.09
C ILE A 60 -11.10 10.09 5.70
N GLU A 61 -10.68 10.10 4.44
CA GLU A 61 -9.60 9.25 3.93
C GLU A 61 -8.27 9.58 4.59
N GLN A 62 -7.91 10.87 4.70
CA GLN A 62 -6.69 11.28 5.40
C GLN A 62 -6.69 10.82 6.86
N ARG A 63 -7.83 10.95 7.55
CA ARG A 63 -7.96 10.48 8.94
C ARG A 63 -7.86 8.96 9.03
N ARG A 64 -8.50 8.22 8.13
CA ARG A 64 -8.39 6.75 8.05
C ARG A 64 -6.95 6.35 7.86
N ASP A 65 -6.25 6.93 6.89
CA ASP A 65 -4.90 6.52 6.53
C ASP A 65 -3.91 6.83 7.65
N ARG A 66 -4.04 7.98 8.32
CA ARG A 66 -3.23 8.29 9.51
C ARG A 66 -3.44 7.27 10.63
N ARG A 67 -4.70 6.89 10.91
CA ARG A 67 -5.03 5.89 11.94
C ARG A 67 -4.49 4.51 11.58
N VAL A 68 -4.62 4.10 10.32
CA VAL A 68 -4.10 2.81 9.83
C VAL A 68 -2.58 2.76 9.95
N ARG A 69 -1.87 3.83 9.57
CA ARG A 69 -0.40 3.92 9.73
C ARG A 69 -0.01 3.79 11.21
N ALA A 70 -0.61 4.59 12.09
CA ALA A 70 -0.32 4.54 13.52
C ALA A 70 -0.56 3.15 14.14
N LEU A 71 -1.61 2.45 13.71
CA LEU A 71 -1.88 1.07 14.17
C LEU A 71 -0.84 0.08 13.66
N ARG A 72 -0.43 0.19 12.38
CA ARG A 72 0.64 -0.66 11.83
C ARG A 72 1.97 -0.44 12.54
N ASP A 73 2.33 0.81 12.81
CA ASP A 73 3.54 1.15 13.56
C ASP A 73 3.50 0.53 14.96
N LYS A 74 2.35 0.63 15.65
CA LYS A 74 2.16 0.01 16.96
C LYS A 74 2.26 -1.51 16.92
N ILE A 75 1.67 -2.15 15.91
CA ILE A 75 1.79 -3.61 15.71
C ILE A 75 3.25 -3.99 15.52
N GLY A 76 3.97 -3.30 14.62
CA GLY A 76 5.40 -3.58 14.39
C GLY A 76 6.25 -3.41 15.64
N HIS A 77 5.99 -2.38 16.45
CA HIS A 77 6.68 -2.21 17.74
C HIS A 77 6.40 -3.34 18.74
N LEU A 78 5.15 -3.79 18.84
CA LEU A 78 4.77 -4.90 19.72
C LEU A 78 5.39 -6.23 19.25
N GLU A 79 5.37 -6.49 17.95
CA GLU A 79 6.00 -7.67 17.36
C GLU A 79 7.52 -7.68 17.62
N GLN A 80 8.20 -6.54 17.45
CA GLN A 80 9.62 -6.43 17.72
C GLN A 80 9.97 -6.62 19.21
N ALA A 81 9.16 -6.04 20.10
CA ALA A 81 9.33 -6.20 21.54
C ALA A 81 9.14 -7.68 21.93
N ALA A 82 8.07 -8.31 21.47
CA ALA A 82 7.80 -9.72 21.72
C ALA A 82 8.91 -10.62 21.15
N ALA A 83 9.39 -10.36 19.94
CA ALA A 83 10.50 -11.12 19.34
C ALA A 83 11.78 -11.02 20.18
N THR A 84 12.05 -9.83 20.74
CA THR A 84 13.20 -9.62 21.64
C THR A 84 13.03 -10.38 22.94
N GLU A 85 11.85 -10.34 23.56
CA GLU A 85 11.56 -11.09 24.79
C GLU A 85 11.66 -12.60 24.56
N ILE A 86 11.08 -13.10 23.45
CA ILE A 86 11.17 -14.51 23.06
C ILE A 86 12.63 -14.93 22.85
N ALA A 87 13.44 -14.11 22.17
CA ALA A 87 14.87 -14.40 21.99
C ALA A 87 15.60 -14.54 23.33
N VAL A 88 15.39 -13.61 24.27
CA VAL A 88 15.96 -13.69 25.63
C VAL A 88 15.57 -15.00 26.33
N HIS A 89 14.33 -15.45 26.16
CA HIS A 89 13.90 -16.72 26.73
C HIS A 89 14.53 -17.93 26.03
N HIS A 90 14.70 -17.90 24.71
CA HIS A 90 15.42 -18.94 23.97
C HIS A 90 16.89 -19.03 24.40
N ASP A 91 17.57 -17.89 24.57
CA ASP A 91 18.96 -17.86 25.03
C ASP A 91 19.07 -18.47 26.44
N ARG A 92 18.14 -18.12 27.34
CA ARG A 92 18.06 -18.72 28.67
C ARG A 92 17.81 -20.23 28.64
N GLN A 93 16.94 -20.71 27.75
CA GLN A 93 16.70 -22.14 27.55
C GLN A 93 17.96 -22.85 27.06
N ALA A 94 18.63 -22.31 26.06
CA ALA A 94 19.86 -22.86 25.50
C ALA A 94 20.98 -22.92 26.56
N ALA A 95 21.15 -21.85 27.34
CA ALA A 95 22.10 -21.81 28.45
C ALA A 95 21.76 -22.82 29.55
N ALA A 96 20.48 -23.04 29.86
CA ALA A 96 20.07 -24.05 30.83
C ALA A 96 20.40 -25.48 30.36
N VAL A 97 20.10 -25.78 29.09
CA VAL A 97 20.42 -27.07 28.47
C VAL A 97 21.93 -27.32 28.41
N ALA A 98 22.74 -26.30 28.10
CA ALA A 98 24.19 -26.40 28.15
C ALA A 98 24.69 -26.75 29.57
N ARG A 99 24.16 -26.08 30.61
CA ARG A 99 24.49 -26.41 32.00
C ARG A 99 24.11 -27.84 32.38
N MET A 100 22.97 -28.37 31.92
CA MET A 100 22.59 -29.77 32.16
C MET A 100 23.63 -30.72 31.54
N ASN A 101 24.07 -30.43 30.32
CA ASN A 101 25.07 -31.25 29.64
C ASN A 101 26.44 -31.20 30.34
N GLU A 102 26.83 -30.04 30.88
CA GLU A 102 28.05 -29.89 31.68
C GLU A 102 28.01 -30.66 33.00
N GLN A 103 26.82 -30.86 33.58
CA GLN A 103 26.63 -31.69 34.77
C GLN A 103 26.54 -33.20 34.46
N GLY A 104 26.77 -33.59 33.20
CA GLY A 104 26.86 -34.99 32.79
C GLY A 104 25.58 -35.58 32.19
N CYS A 105 24.50 -34.81 32.03
CA CYS A 105 23.33 -35.29 31.30
C CYS A 105 23.66 -35.46 29.82
N ASN A 106 23.43 -36.66 29.27
CA ASN A 106 23.61 -36.89 27.84
C ASN A 106 22.44 -36.28 27.05
N THR A 107 22.57 -36.19 25.72
CA THR A 107 21.56 -35.50 24.90
C THR A 107 20.21 -36.24 24.84
N ASP A 108 20.21 -37.57 24.94
CA ASP A 108 18.99 -38.39 24.97
C ASP A 108 18.25 -38.18 26.31
N ASP A 109 18.97 -38.19 27.43
CA ASP A 109 18.43 -37.92 28.77
C ASP A 109 17.83 -36.51 28.85
N ILE A 110 18.49 -35.51 28.25
CA ILE A 110 17.98 -34.13 28.19
C ILE A 110 16.70 -34.07 27.35
N ALA A 111 16.66 -34.77 26.21
CA ALA A 111 15.50 -34.79 25.35
C ALA A 111 14.30 -35.44 26.05
N GLU A 112 14.53 -36.54 26.77
CA GLU A 112 13.53 -37.21 27.58
C GLU A 112 13.05 -36.31 28.74
N LEU A 113 13.96 -35.76 29.54
CA LEU A 113 13.64 -34.96 30.72
C LEU A 113 12.87 -33.66 30.38
N LEU A 114 13.17 -33.05 29.24
CA LEU A 114 12.50 -31.82 28.78
C LEU A 114 11.29 -32.11 27.88
N GLU A 115 10.98 -33.39 27.63
CA GLU A 115 9.90 -33.83 26.74
C GLU A 115 9.98 -33.19 25.34
N ILE A 116 11.19 -33.06 24.82
CA ILE A 116 11.45 -32.50 23.49
C ILE A 116 12.04 -33.55 22.56
N SER A 117 11.93 -33.30 21.24
CA SER A 117 12.62 -34.14 20.27
C SER A 117 14.14 -34.10 20.48
N LEU A 118 14.80 -35.22 20.19
CA LEU A 118 16.26 -35.30 20.22
C LEU A 118 16.92 -34.23 19.33
N LYS A 119 16.29 -33.91 18.21
CA LYS A 119 16.71 -32.81 17.33
C LYS A 119 16.64 -31.45 18.04
N GLY A 120 15.56 -31.20 18.78
CA GLY A 120 15.39 -29.98 19.59
C GLY A 120 16.44 -29.85 20.68
N ALA A 121 16.73 -30.94 21.40
CA ALA A 121 17.80 -30.97 22.40
C ALA A 121 19.18 -30.66 21.79
N ARG A 122 19.50 -31.25 20.62
CA ARG A 122 20.73 -30.95 19.88
C ARG A 122 20.81 -29.48 19.45
N GLN A 123 19.70 -28.89 18.99
CA GLN A 123 19.64 -27.48 18.59
C GLN A 123 19.88 -26.55 19.78
N LEU A 124 19.26 -26.81 20.93
CA LEU A 124 19.45 -26.03 22.15
C LEU A 124 20.89 -26.14 22.67
N LEU A 125 21.50 -27.33 22.61
CA LEU A 125 22.91 -27.52 22.97
C LEU A 125 23.86 -26.76 22.03
N ALA A 126 23.60 -26.80 20.72
CA ALA A 126 24.38 -26.05 19.75
C ALA A 126 24.28 -24.53 19.99
N ALA A 127 23.06 -24.03 20.23
CA ALA A 127 22.83 -22.62 20.53
C ALA A 127 23.51 -22.18 21.84
N GLY A 128 23.41 -22.98 22.91
CA GLY A 128 24.00 -22.65 24.21
C GLY A 128 25.54 -22.67 24.21
N ARG A 129 26.16 -23.43 23.30
CA ARG A 129 27.62 -23.41 23.09
C ARG A 129 28.07 -22.15 22.34
N ALA A 130 27.30 -21.69 21.34
CA ALA A 130 27.61 -20.49 20.59
C ALA A 130 27.60 -19.22 21.47
N GLU A 131 26.70 -19.11 22.44
CA GLU A 131 26.69 -18.01 23.42
C GLU A 131 27.92 -17.98 24.35
N ARG A 132 28.57 -19.13 24.57
CA ARG A 132 29.76 -19.23 25.42
C ARG A 132 31.07 -18.88 24.71
N GLU A 133 31.07 -18.80 23.38
CA GLU A 133 32.25 -18.44 22.59
C GLU A 133 32.23 -17.00 22.03
N PRO A 134 32.08 -15.92 22.82
CA PRO A 134 32.50 -14.60 22.40
C PRO A 134 33.99 -14.43 22.78
N GLY A 135 34.92 -15.13 22.12
CA GLY A 135 36.34 -14.90 22.44
C GLY A 135 37.45 -15.81 21.93
N VAL A 136 37.21 -16.83 21.09
CA VAL A 136 38.32 -17.65 20.59
C VAL A 136 38.16 -17.90 19.08
N GLN A 137 38.56 -16.92 18.28
CA GLN A 137 39.06 -17.20 16.94
C GLN A 137 40.41 -17.92 17.08
N THR A 138 40.40 -19.24 17.26
CA THR A 138 41.57 -20.05 16.98
C THR A 138 41.67 -20.24 15.47
N THR A 139 42.47 -19.36 14.88
CA THR A 139 43.23 -19.60 13.67
C THR A 139 44.06 -20.88 13.83
N HIS A 140 43.56 -22.04 13.40
CA HIS A 140 44.40 -23.09 12.81
C HIS A 140 43.54 -24.24 12.28
N ARG A 141 43.73 -24.55 10.98
CA ARG A 141 43.92 -25.91 10.42
C ARG A 141 43.37 -25.99 8.99
N GLN A 142 44.02 -25.28 8.07
CA GLN A 142 44.14 -25.72 6.67
C GLN A 142 45.50 -25.29 6.13
N SER A 143 46.54 -25.95 6.63
CA SER A 143 47.89 -25.88 6.07
C SER A 143 48.49 -27.26 6.15
N GLU A 144 47.98 -28.17 5.32
CA GLU A 144 48.59 -29.46 4.98
C GLU A 144 47.85 -30.05 3.77
N GLN A 145 48.15 -29.52 2.58
CA GLN A 145 48.10 -30.28 1.33
C GLN A 145 48.83 -29.47 0.25
N ARG A 146 50.16 -29.48 0.36
CA ARG A 146 51.05 -29.12 -0.74
C ARG A 146 51.35 -30.37 -1.56
N LEU A 147 51.13 -30.23 -2.87
CA LEU A 147 51.86 -30.80 -4.00
C LEU A 147 51.84 -32.33 -4.21
N ASN A 148 51.19 -32.77 -5.29
CA ASN A 148 51.92 -33.15 -6.53
C ASN A 148 50.99 -33.26 -7.76
N GLU A 149 51.42 -32.59 -8.83
CA GLU A 149 50.97 -32.48 -10.24
C GLU A 149 51.06 -33.81 -11.05
N PRO A 150 50.91 -33.84 -12.41
CA PRO A 150 49.93 -33.24 -13.32
C PRO A 150 49.44 -34.26 -14.40
N GLN A 151 48.25 -34.11 -14.99
CA GLN A 151 47.99 -34.71 -16.32
C GLN A 151 47.15 -33.83 -17.25
N ARG A 152 47.79 -33.49 -18.37
CA ARG A 152 47.22 -33.04 -19.64
C ARG A 152 46.08 -33.95 -20.11
N SER A 153 45.03 -33.35 -20.67
CA SER A 153 44.34 -33.76 -21.91
C SER A 153 43.36 -32.64 -22.30
N ALA A 154 43.62 -31.97 -23.42
CA ALA A 154 42.90 -32.13 -24.69
C ALA A 154 41.51 -31.46 -24.64
N GLU A 155 41.36 -30.25 -25.19
CA GLU A 155 41.04 -30.05 -26.62
C GLU A 155 39.65 -30.60 -26.97
N SER A 156 38.63 -29.74 -26.90
CA SER A 156 37.39 -29.83 -27.68
C SER A 156 36.61 -28.53 -27.53
N ALA A 157 36.86 -27.59 -28.43
CA ALA A 157 35.97 -26.48 -28.71
C ALA A 157 35.45 -26.65 -30.14
N GLU A 158 34.44 -27.52 -30.29
CA GLU A 158 33.66 -27.64 -31.53
C GLU A 158 32.56 -26.57 -31.55
N GLN A 159 32.84 -25.51 -32.32
CA GLN A 159 32.01 -24.92 -33.38
C GLN A 159 30.47 -25.04 -33.38
N SER A 160 29.83 -23.85 -33.28
CA SER A 160 28.80 -23.25 -34.20
C SER A 160 27.40 -23.89 -34.33
N PRO A 161 26.35 -23.22 -34.92
CA PRO A 161 26.28 -21.92 -35.64
C PRO A 161 25.07 -20.96 -35.36
N LYS A 162 25.26 -19.66 -35.70
CA LYS A 162 24.43 -18.62 -36.42
C LYS A 162 22.87 -18.49 -36.25
N PRO A 163 22.21 -17.43 -36.78
CA PRO A 163 22.51 -15.97 -36.81
C PRO A 163 21.27 -15.09 -36.44
N ALA A 164 21.43 -13.77 -36.28
CA ALA A 164 20.32 -12.83 -36.48
C ALA A 164 20.83 -11.48 -37.00
N SER A 165 20.35 -11.15 -38.20
CA SER A 165 20.54 -9.90 -38.93
C SER A 165 19.74 -8.75 -38.30
N GLY A 166 20.27 -7.53 -38.37
CA GLY A 166 19.56 -6.31 -38.00
C GLY A 166 20.24 -5.06 -38.56
N GLN A 167 19.91 -4.72 -39.81
CA GLN A 167 19.93 -3.37 -40.35
C GLN A 167 18.61 -3.16 -41.11
#